data_AF-A0A1E9JH74-F1
#
_entry.id   AF-A0A1E9JH74-F1
#
_cell.length_a   1.000
_cell.length_b   1.000
_cell.length_c   1.000
_cell.angle_alpha   90.00
_cell.angle_beta   90.00
_cell.angle_gamma   90.00
#
_symmetry.space_group_name_H-M   'P 1'
#
loop_
_entity.id
_entity.type
_entity.pdbx_description
1 polymer ?
#
loop_
_entity_poly.entity_id
_entity_poly.type
_entity_poly.pdbx_seq_one_letter_code
_entity_poly.pdbx_strand_id
1 'polypeptide(L)' 'MTEGEFIRFYRDRNCLRNIKEAKEKIDLFWTVVLKALAEDGKVTLKDWGVFEKKEVSPRKIMTPRMEKERLTKAG' A
#
# COMPACT_ATOMS: atom_id res chain seq x y z
N MET A 1 1.77 7.08 -15.86
CA MET A 1 1.71 7.72 -14.54
C MET A 1 2.65 7.00 -13.60
N THR A 2 3.87 7.49 -13.49
CA THR A 2 4.86 7.12 -12.47
C THR A 2 4.55 7.82 -11.14
N GLU A 3 5.19 7.41 -10.06
CA GLU A 3 5.09 8.09 -8.76
C GLU A 3 5.48 9.58 -8.87
N GLY A 4 6.58 9.89 -9.57
CA GLY A 4 7.03 11.26 -9.78
C GLY A 4 6.03 12.11 -10.60
N GLU A 5 5.42 11.52 -11.63
CA GLU A 5 4.35 12.17 -12.39
C GLU A 5 3.11 12.42 -11.53
N PHE A 6 2.73 11.46 -10.69
CA PHE A 6 1.60 11.59 -9.79
C PHE A 6 1.82 12.69 -8.74
N ILE A 7 2.99 12.76 -8.12
CA ILE A 7 3.29 13.81 -7.12
C ILE A 7 3.23 15.20 -7.76
N ARG A 8 3.75 15.36 -9.00
CA ARG A 8 3.64 16.62 -9.74
C ARG A 8 2.19 16.97 -10.04
N PHE A 9 1.41 16.00 -10.54
CA PHE A 9 -0.02 16.18 -10.79
C PHE A 9 -0.79 16.56 -9.50
N TYR A 10 -0.52 15.89 -8.39
CA TYR A 10 -1.12 16.19 -7.09
C TYR A 10 -0.76 17.59 -6.59
N ARG A 11 0.50 17.99 -6.72
CA ARG A 11 0.95 19.36 -6.39
C ARG A 11 0.17 20.39 -7.20
N ASP A 12 0.11 20.21 -8.52
CA ASP A 12 -0.48 21.18 -9.45
C ASP A 12 -1.99 21.28 -9.25
N ARG A 13 -2.67 20.13 -9.10
CA ARG A 13 -4.12 20.06 -8.82
C ARG A 13 -4.50 20.75 -7.51
N ASN A 14 -3.65 20.67 -6.49
CA ASN A 14 -3.92 21.23 -5.16
C ASN A 14 -3.21 22.58 -4.93
N CYS A 15 -2.63 23.18 -5.98
CA CYS A 15 -1.90 24.46 -5.91
C CYS A 15 -0.84 24.53 -4.80
N LEU A 16 -0.14 23.43 -4.55
CA LEU A 16 0.88 23.35 -3.49
C LEU A 16 2.17 24.05 -3.92
N ARG A 17 2.89 24.63 -2.95
CA ARG A 17 4.06 25.48 -3.25
C ARG A 17 5.22 24.70 -3.85
N ASN A 18 5.42 23.46 -3.43
CA ASN A 18 6.54 22.65 -3.89
C ASN A 18 6.23 21.15 -3.86
N ILE A 19 7.11 20.37 -4.50
CA ILE A 19 6.98 18.90 -4.61
C ILE A 19 7.12 18.24 -3.23
N LYS A 20 7.91 18.83 -2.32
CA LYS A 20 8.15 18.29 -0.99
C LYS A 20 6.86 18.28 -0.15
N GLU A 21 6.11 19.38 -0.15
CA GLU A 21 4.82 19.50 0.54
C GLU A 21 3.79 18.49 -0.01
N ALA A 22 3.76 18.32 -1.34
CA ALA A 22 2.92 17.30 -1.98
C ALA A 22 3.27 15.89 -1.49
N LYS A 23 4.57 15.58 -1.44
CA LYS A 23 5.06 14.28 -0.95
C LYS A 23 4.72 14.07 0.52
N GLU A 24 4.94 15.05 1.38
CA GLU A 24 4.62 14.97 2.81
C GLU A 24 3.14 14.68 3.07
N LYS A 25 2.23 15.30 2.31
CA LYS A 25 0.78 15.03 2.42
C LYS A 25 0.42 13.62 1.96
N ILE A 26 1.04 13.15 0.88
CA ILE A 26 0.82 11.78 0.37
C ILE A 26 1.38 10.74 1.36
N ASP A 27 2.57 10.98 1.90
CA ASP A 27 3.21 10.10 2.89
C ASP A 27 2.39 10.05 4.19
N LEU A 28 1.86 11.19 4.63
CA LEU A 28 0.94 11.25 5.77
C LEU A 28 -0.32 10.41 5.52
N PHE A 29 -0.93 10.54 4.35
CA PHE A 29 -2.09 9.74 3.96
C PHE A 29 -1.79 8.24 4.06
N TRP A 30 -0.67 7.78 3.47
CA TRP A 30 -0.29 6.36 3.54
C TRP A 30 0.04 5.90 4.95
N THR A 31 0.67 6.74 5.76
CA THR A 31 0.97 6.43 7.17
C THR A 31 -0.31 6.17 7.96
N VAL A 32 -1.34 7.00 7.76
CA VAL A 32 -2.64 6.83 8.43
C VAL A 32 -3.34 5.56 7.94
N VAL A 33 -3.37 5.31 6.63
CA VAL A 33 -3.98 4.09 6.06
C VAL A 33 -3.31 2.83 6.59
N LEU A 34 -1.97 2.79 6.60
CA LEU A 34 -1.21 1.63 7.09
C LEU A 34 -1.41 1.42 8.60
N LYS A 35 -1.49 2.49 9.39
CA LYS A 35 -1.77 2.39 10.81
C LYS A 35 -3.17 1.83 11.08
N ALA A 36 -4.19 2.35 10.40
CA ALA A 36 -5.56 1.84 10.52
C ALA A 36 -5.67 0.37 10.07
N LEU A 37 -4.94 -0.03 9.02
CA LEU A 37 -4.87 -1.45 8.60
C LEU A 37 -4.18 -2.34 9.65
N ALA A 38 -3.19 -1.82 10.37
CA ALA A 38 -2.51 -2.58 11.42
C ALA A 38 -3.38 -2.76 12.68
N GLU A 39 -4.22 -1.77 13.00
CA GLU A 39 -5.10 -1.77 14.16
C GLU A 39 -6.41 -2.54 13.90
N ASP A 40 -7.13 -2.21 12.83
CA ASP A 40 -8.49 -2.74 12.55
C ASP A 40 -8.52 -3.83 11.48
N GLY A 41 -7.39 -4.11 10.79
CA GLY A 41 -7.31 -5.11 9.72
C GLY A 41 -8.05 -4.74 8.44
N LYS A 42 -8.80 -3.63 8.39
CA LYS A 42 -9.58 -3.18 7.25
C LYS A 42 -9.73 -1.66 7.22
N VAL A 43 -9.59 -1.07 6.03
CA VAL A 43 -9.85 0.36 5.76
C VAL A 43 -10.73 0.48 4.53
N THR A 44 -11.87 1.18 4.67
CA THR A 44 -12.80 1.45 3.57
C THR A 44 -12.73 2.92 3.19
N LEU A 45 -12.41 3.21 1.93
CA LEU A 45 -12.43 4.54 1.36
C LEU A 45 -13.64 4.63 0.43
N LYS A 46 -14.62 5.43 0.84
CA LYS A 46 -15.88 5.60 0.10
C LYS A 46 -15.60 6.02 -1.34
N ASP A 47 -16.27 5.36 -2.29
CA ASP A 47 -16.14 5.61 -3.74
C ASP A 47 -14.75 5.34 -4.32
N TRP A 48 -13.87 4.66 -3.56
CA TRP A 48 -12.52 4.33 -4.01
C TRP A 48 -12.20 2.84 -3.89
N GLY A 49 -12.41 2.24 -2.72
CA GLY A 49 -12.16 0.83 -2.51
C GLY A 49 -11.96 0.43 -1.05
N VAL A 50 -11.65 -0.86 -0.86
CA VAL A 50 -11.44 -1.45 0.46
C VAL A 50 -10.06 -2.10 0.49
N PHE A 51 -9.31 -1.81 1.54
CA PHE A 51 -8.03 -2.44 1.85
C PHE A 51 -8.25 -3.35 3.06
N GLU A 52 -7.81 -4.60 2.97
CA GLU A 52 -7.98 -5.58 4.04
C GLU A 52 -6.70 -6.40 4.21
N LYS A 53 -6.36 -6.72 5.45
CA LYS A 53 -5.33 -7.70 5.75
C LYS A 53 -5.94 -9.09 5.62
N LYS A 54 -5.50 -9.83 4.62
CA LYS A 54 -5.98 -11.19 4.36
C LYS A 54 -5.02 -12.20 4.95
N GLU A 55 -5.52 -13.03 5.87
CA GLU A 55 -4.79 -14.20 6.32
C GLU A 55 -4.66 -15.21 5.19
N VAL A 56 -3.45 -15.72 5.00
CA VAL A 56 -3.13 -16.70 3.97
C VAL A 56 -2.83 -18.03 4.65
N SER A 57 -3.66 -19.03 4.36
CA SER A 57 -3.47 -20.38 4.87
C SER A 57 -2.14 -20.98 4.40
N PRO A 58 -1.51 -21.85 5.21
CA PRO A 58 -0.33 -22.63 4.80
C PRO A 58 -0.56 -23.31 3.46
N ARG A 59 0.37 -23.11 2.52
CA ARG A 59 0.30 -23.72 1.20
C ARG A 59 1.69 -24.13 0.74
N LYS A 60 1.75 -25.10 -0.17
CA LYS A 60 3.00 -25.49 -0.79
C LYS A 60 3.42 -24.39 -1.77
N ILE A 61 4.67 -23.98 -1.69
CA ILE A 61 5.28 -23.01 -2.60
C ILE A 61 6.56 -23.59 -3.18
N MET A 62 6.87 -23.15 -4.41
CA MET A 62 8.14 -23.36 -5.07
C MET A 62 8.56 -22.02 -5.66
N THR A 63 9.75 -21.53 -5.31
CA THR A 63 10.31 -20.35 -5.97
C THR A 63 11.20 -20.79 -7.13
N PRO A 64 11.48 -19.93 -8.11
CA PRO A 64 12.26 -20.31 -9.30
C PRO A 64 13.66 -20.87 -9.02
N ARG A 65 14.21 -20.66 -7.81
CA ARG A 65 15.53 -21.15 -7.39
C ARG A 65 15.46 -22.36 -6.44
N MET A 66 14.26 -22.81 -6.06
CA MET A 66 14.09 -23.96 -5.17
C MET A 66 14.05 -25.26 -5.97
N GLU A 67 14.83 -26.25 -5.53
CA GLU A 67 14.81 -27.60 -6.13
C GLU A 67 13.59 -28.43 -5.70
N LYS A 68 12.94 -28.08 -4.57
CA LYS A 68 11.79 -28.81 -4.00
C LYS A 68 10.82 -27.87 -3.31
N GLU A 69 9.56 -28.28 -3.25
CA GLU A 69 8.46 -27.54 -2.60
C GLU A 69 8.66 -27.39 -1.08
N ARG A 70 8.19 -26.28 -0.52
CA ARG A 70 8.15 -26.02 0.92
C ARG A 70 6.78 -25.52 1.36
N LEU A 71 6.40 -25.80 2.60
CA LEU A 71 5.16 -25.31 3.19
C LEU A 71 5.37 -23.91 3.80
N THR A 72 4.49 -22.96 3.48
CA THR A 72 4.49 -21.65 4.14
C THR A 72 3.84 -21.72 5.52
N LYS A 73 4.29 -20.87 6.44
CA LYS A 73 3.55 -20.62 7.68
C LYS A 73 2.32 -19.74 7.37
N ALA A 74 1.29 -19.85 8.21
CA ALA A 74 0.18 -18.91 8.16
C ALA A 74 0.69 -17.50 8.48
N GLY A 75 0.10 -16.48 7.85
CA GLY A 75 0.44 -15.08 8.04
C GLY A 75 -0.68 -14.16 7.56
#